data_AF-A0A8S3ALY7-F1
#
_entry.id   AF-A0A8S3ALY7-F1
#
_cell.length_a   1.000
_cell.length_b   1.000
_cell.length_c   1.000
_cell.angle_alpha   90.00
_cell.angle_beta   90.00
_cell.angle_gamma   90.00
#
_symmetry.space_group_name_H-M   'P 1'
#
loop_
_entity.id
_entity.type
_entity.pdbx_description
1 polymer ?
#
loop_
_entity_poly.entity_id
_entity_poly.type
_entity_poly.pdbx_seq_one_letter_code
_entity_poly.pdbx_strand_id
1 'polypeptide(L)'
;MDRRYTTVFFLRYHRRFIEVANAQYISKMNSSERTVIFENMVDLYKETWKGKNKPFKIYDPKLVTKYNLDGSNGEIQANRFTTSQPIEFIDANGRVQFNKRKLNELPQFLGQLTTNLSIPIAADEVFFNYSFMRAKVVCSTFNDIMNDFQTFKNQSSYRLSPEVIAIKKEIDILSMLYLIVGAQIQEYPENYPFEISVRLLALFSIKPHVTNLIKQLDEQSVRHCSLVVPYCQLQPPGSGLIFSMNRHTTPIIDMDFTDDQMVLISLSDRIVVIDMQATKTVLDINLPTLDEPYLNSSTLPDIYQFYGSDEAEKDTSSNDNNNEYK
;
A
#
# COMPACT_ATOMS: atom_id res chain seq x y z
N MET A 1 -11.19 -37.79 2.36
CA MET A 1 -11.66 -36.56 3.05
C MET A 1 -11.40 -35.39 2.12
N ASP A 2 -12.46 -34.70 1.76
CA ASP A 2 -12.53 -33.76 0.65
C ASP A 2 -11.96 -32.39 1.07
N ARG A 3 -10.89 -31.95 0.39
CA ARG A 3 -10.08 -30.74 0.73
C ARG A 3 -10.90 -29.45 0.75
N ARG A 4 -12.11 -29.45 0.17
CA ARG A 4 -13.01 -28.29 0.15
C ARG A 4 -13.65 -27.99 1.52
N TYR A 5 -13.88 -29.00 2.34
CA TYR A 5 -14.49 -28.81 3.66
C TYR A 5 -13.49 -28.34 4.72
N THR A 6 -12.21 -28.69 4.57
CA THR A 6 -11.17 -28.32 5.54
C THR A 6 -10.89 -26.81 5.52
N THR A 7 -10.82 -26.20 4.33
CA THR A 7 -10.52 -24.76 4.18
C THR A 7 -11.65 -23.88 4.75
N VAL A 8 -12.90 -24.26 4.54
CA VAL A 8 -14.07 -23.52 5.06
C VAL A 8 -14.17 -23.63 6.60
N PHE A 9 -13.82 -24.79 7.16
CA PHE A 9 -13.85 -25.00 8.61
C PHE A 9 -12.76 -24.19 9.34
N PHE A 10 -11.54 -24.12 8.79
CA PHE A 10 -10.44 -23.32 9.33
C PHE A 10 -10.78 -21.82 9.32
N LEU A 11 -11.29 -21.29 8.20
CA LEU A 11 -11.65 -19.87 8.07
C LEU A 11 -12.74 -19.44 9.06
N ARG A 12 -13.74 -20.31 9.31
CA ARG A 12 -14.85 -20.03 10.24
C ARG A 12 -14.41 -20.03 11.72
N TYR A 13 -13.43 -20.86 12.07
CA TYR A 13 -12.83 -20.88 13.41
C TYR A 13 -11.95 -19.66 13.67
N HIS A 14 -11.16 -19.22 12.68
CA HIS A 14 -10.35 -18.01 12.81
C HIS A 14 -11.22 -16.77 13.02
N ARG A 15 -12.34 -16.63 12.31
CA ARG A 15 -13.26 -15.50 12.52
C ARG A 15 -13.83 -15.47 13.94
N ARG A 16 -14.35 -16.60 14.44
CA ARG A 16 -14.86 -16.68 15.82
C ARG A 16 -13.77 -16.43 16.86
N PHE A 17 -12.56 -16.94 16.62
CA PHE A 17 -11.43 -16.67 17.48
C PHE A 17 -11.08 -15.18 17.52
N ILE A 18 -11.06 -14.51 16.36
CA ILE A 18 -10.82 -13.06 16.27
C ILE A 18 -11.92 -12.30 17.01
N GLU A 19 -13.19 -12.64 16.80
CA GLU A 19 -14.33 -12.00 17.48
C GLU A 19 -14.23 -12.16 19.01
N VAL A 20 -13.94 -13.35 19.50
CA VAL A 20 -13.79 -13.63 20.94
C VAL A 20 -12.54 -12.97 21.51
N ALA A 21 -11.40 -13.01 20.82
CA ALA A 21 -10.17 -12.37 21.24
C ALA A 21 -10.33 -10.84 21.29
N ASN A 22 -11.01 -10.25 20.30
CA ASN A 22 -11.34 -8.84 20.29
C ASN A 22 -12.24 -8.48 21.48
N ALA A 23 -13.28 -9.28 21.74
CA ALA A 23 -14.20 -9.05 22.84
C ALA A 23 -13.53 -9.19 24.22
N GLN A 24 -12.59 -10.11 24.39
CA GLN A 24 -11.97 -10.38 25.70
C GLN A 24 -10.73 -9.54 25.98
N TYR A 25 -9.86 -9.36 24.98
CA TYR A 25 -8.53 -8.75 25.17
C TYR A 25 -8.43 -7.34 24.60
N ILE A 26 -9.02 -7.06 23.43
CA ILE A 26 -8.80 -5.79 22.73
C ILE A 26 -9.82 -4.72 23.13
N SER A 27 -11.07 -5.10 23.39
CA SER A 27 -12.17 -4.18 23.73
C SER A 27 -11.92 -3.36 25.00
N LYS A 28 -11.10 -3.89 25.91
CA LYS A 28 -10.76 -3.28 27.21
C LYS A 28 -9.43 -2.54 27.21
N MET A 29 -8.67 -2.57 26.11
CA MET A 29 -7.33 -1.99 26.06
C MET A 29 -7.36 -0.48 25.83
N ASN A 30 -6.47 0.21 26.54
CA ASN A 30 -6.22 1.63 26.34
C ASN A 30 -5.41 1.86 25.05
N SER A 31 -5.52 3.06 24.47
CA SER A 31 -4.76 3.42 23.26
C SER A 31 -3.24 3.23 23.43
N SER A 32 -2.70 3.53 24.60
CA SER A 32 -1.27 3.36 24.91
C SER A 32 -0.84 1.89 24.93
N GLU A 33 -1.66 1.00 25.48
CA GLU A 33 -1.37 -0.44 25.51
C GLU A 33 -1.36 -1.03 24.10
N ARG A 34 -2.28 -0.54 23.25
CA ARG A 34 -2.34 -0.91 21.84
C ARG A 34 -1.08 -0.49 21.09
N THR A 35 -0.58 0.73 21.33
CA THR A 35 0.68 1.20 20.74
C THR A 35 1.85 0.30 21.14
N VAL A 36 1.97 -0.07 22.42
CA VAL A 36 3.03 -0.98 22.90
C VAL A 36 2.98 -2.34 22.21
N ILE A 37 1.79 -2.88 21.94
CA ILE A 37 1.64 -4.15 21.19
C ILE A 37 2.19 -3.99 19.77
N PHE A 38 1.84 -2.91 19.08
CA PHE A 38 2.33 -2.66 17.72
C PHE A 38 3.83 -2.38 17.69
N GLU A 39 4.38 -1.67 18.68
CA GLU A 39 5.82 -1.48 18.84
C GLU A 39 6.54 -2.83 18.98
N ASN A 40 5.99 -3.74 19.80
CA ASN A 40 6.52 -5.09 19.94
C ASN A 40 6.48 -5.91 18.63
N MET A 41 5.45 -5.69 17.80
CA MET A 41 5.36 -6.34 16.48
C MET A 41 6.36 -5.75 15.48
N VAL A 42 6.57 -4.45 15.50
CA VAL A 42 7.61 -3.79 14.68
C VAL A 42 8.99 -4.29 15.11
N ASP A 43 9.26 -4.37 16.41
CA ASP A 43 10.48 -4.95 16.98
C ASP A 43 10.74 -6.40 16.51
N LEU A 44 9.67 -7.19 16.39
CA LEU A 44 9.76 -8.57 15.90
C LEU A 44 10.23 -8.59 14.43
N TYR A 45 9.64 -7.77 13.57
CA TYR A 45 10.00 -7.71 12.16
C TYR A 45 11.36 -7.05 11.89
N LYS A 46 11.76 -6.08 12.73
CA LYS A 46 13.09 -5.47 12.72
C LYS A 46 14.18 -6.39 13.28
N GLU A 47 13.80 -7.51 13.90
CA GLU A 47 14.72 -8.39 14.61
C GLU A 47 15.50 -7.70 15.74
N THR A 48 14.98 -6.60 16.33
CA THR A 48 15.68 -5.79 17.35
C THR A 48 16.23 -6.64 18.51
N TRP A 49 15.47 -7.66 18.90
CA TRP A 49 15.74 -8.54 20.03
C TRP A 49 16.31 -9.91 19.65
N LYS A 50 16.71 -10.11 18.39
CA LYS A 50 17.31 -11.37 17.96
C LYS A 50 18.65 -11.58 18.67
N GLY A 51 18.73 -12.67 19.44
CA GLY A 51 19.93 -13.01 20.23
C GLY A 51 20.23 -12.05 21.38
N LYS A 52 19.32 -11.13 21.71
CA LYS A 52 19.46 -10.17 22.82
C LYS A 52 18.36 -10.38 23.85
N ASN A 53 18.68 -10.16 25.12
CA ASN A 53 17.68 -10.25 26.19
C ASN A 53 16.79 -9.01 26.17
N LYS A 54 15.47 -9.20 26.11
CA LYS A 54 14.50 -8.10 26.18
C LYS A 54 14.15 -7.82 27.64
N PRO A 55 14.24 -6.56 28.10
CA PRO A 55 13.81 -6.20 29.44
C PRO A 55 12.28 -6.30 29.55
N PHE A 56 11.79 -6.78 30.69
CA PHE A 56 10.38 -6.82 31.01
C PHE A 56 10.16 -6.62 32.52
N LYS A 57 8.96 -6.13 32.85
CA LYS A 57 8.55 -5.87 34.24
C LYS A 57 7.57 -6.95 34.66
N ILE A 58 7.81 -7.52 35.84
CA ILE A 58 6.86 -8.42 36.50
C ILE A 58 6.31 -7.67 37.71
N TYR A 59 4.99 -7.53 37.77
CA TYR A 59 4.32 -6.88 38.89
C TYR A 59 3.95 -7.86 40.01
N ASP A 60 3.90 -9.17 39.72
CA ASP A 60 3.56 -10.21 40.71
C ASP A 60 4.83 -10.79 41.37
N PRO A 61 5.07 -10.53 42.67
CA PRO A 61 6.25 -11.02 43.38
C PRO A 61 6.31 -12.55 43.48
N LYS A 62 5.18 -13.27 43.38
CA LYS A 62 5.16 -14.74 43.42
C LYS A 62 5.88 -15.35 42.23
N LEU A 63 5.78 -14.71 41.06
CA LEU A 63 6.43 -15.18 39.84
C LEU A 63 7.95 -14.95 39.90
N VAL A 64 8.40 -13.86 40.54
CA VAL A 64 9.83 -13.57 40.73
C VAL A 64 10.50 -14.66 41.55
N THR A 65 9.89 -15.05 42.69
CA THR A 65 10.41 -16.12 43.55
C THR A 65 10.33 -17.49 42.88
N LYS A 66 9.26 -17.77 42.13
CA LYS A 66 9.09 -19.07 41.45
C LYS A 66 10.15 -19.33 40.37
N TYR A 67 10.54 -18.29 39.65
CA TYR A 67 11.44 -18.39 38.51
C TYR A 67 12.88 -17.95 38.81
N ASN A 68 13.23 -17.70 40.09
CA ASN A 68 14.56 -17.25 40.53
C ASN A 68 15.11 -16.10 39.67
N LEU A 69 14.28 -15.07 39.47
CA LEU A 69 14.65 -13.94 38.60
C LEU A 69 15.41 -12.88 39.42
N ASP A 70 16.56 -12.44 38.92
CA ASP A 70 17.39 -11.42 39.58
C ASP A 70 16.69 -10.05 39.57
N GLY A 71 15.98 -9.76 40.66
CA GLY A 71 15.09 -8.60 40.78
C GLY A 71 15.77 -7.29 41.24
N SER A 72 17.10 -7.18 41.22
CA SER A 72 17.78 -6.08 41.94
C SER A 72 17.42 -4.67 41.44
N ASN A 73 16.96 -4.53 40.18
CA ASN A 73 16.60 -3.24 39.58
C ASN A 73 15.16 -3.17 39.03
N GLY A 74 14.27 -4.13 39.35
CA GLY A 74 12.88 -4.13 38.89
C GLY A 74 12.66 -4.35 37.37
N GLU A 75 13.72 -4.39 36.57
CA GLU A 75 13.71 -4.79 35.17
C GLU A 75 14.48 -6.10 35.00
N ILE A 76 13.75 -7.15 34.63
CA ILE A 76 14.28 -8.50 34.44
C ILE A 76 14.54 -8.68 32.94
N GLN A 77 15.64 -9.33 32.58
CA GLN A 77 16.00 -9.55 31.19
C GLN A 77 15.89 -11.04 30.85
N ALA A 78 15.21 -11.37 29.75
CA ALA A 78 15.15 -12.74 29.25
C ALA A 78 15.29 -12.78 27.73
N ASN A 79 15.96 -13.82 27.24
CA ASN A 79 16.00 -14.13 25.81
C ASN A 79 14.63 -14.66 25.39
N ARG A 80 14.02 -14.03 24.38
CA ARG A 80 12.72 -14.46 23.84
C ARG A 80 12.83 -15.56 22.77
N PHE A 81 14.05 -16.00 22.44
CA PHE A 81 14.32 -16.95 21.37
C PHE A 81 13.58 -16.59 20.07
N THR A 82 13.61 -15.31 19.72
CA THR A 82 12.90 -14.80 18.55
C THR A 82 13.49 -15.38 17.26
N THR A 83 12.63 -15.90 16.41
CA THR A 83 13.01 -16.40 15.07
C THR A 83 13.39 -15.25 14.15
N SER A 84 14.35 -15.48 13.25
CA SER A 84 14.66 -14.51 12.20
C SER A 84 13.49 -14.32 11.22
N GLN A 85 13.24 -13.07 10.85
CA GLN A 85 12.32 -12.59 9.83
C GLN A 85 13.10 -11.95 8.67
N PRO A 86 13.85 -12.74 7.88
CA PRO A 86 14.51 -12.22 6.68
C PRO A 86 13.45 -11.79 5.65
N ILE A 87 13.85 -10.88 4.75
CA ILE A 87 13.01 -10.43 3.63
C ILE A 87 12.92 -11.54 2.57
N GLU A 88 14.04 -12.23 2.36
CA GLU A 88 14.21 -13.30 1.38
C GLU A 88 14.64 -14.60 2.08
N PHE A 89 14.05 -15.70 1.65
CA PHE A 89 14.42 -17.06 2.00
C PHE A 89 15.03 -17.72 0.77
N ILE A 90 16.13 -18.43 0.97
CA ILE A 90 16.72 -19.26 -0.07
C ILE A 90 16.30 -20.69 0.22
N ASP A 91 15.51 -21.27 -0.70
CA ASP A 91 15.10 -22.67 -0.61
C ASP A 91 16.31 -23.60 -0.84
N ALA A 92 16.19 -24.87 -0.44
CA ALA A 92 17.22 -25.89 -0.66
C ALA A 92 17.62 -26.02 -2.15
N ASN A 93 16.71 -25.66 -3.05
CA ASN A 93 16.89 -25.65 -4.50
C ASN A 93 17.54 -24.36 -5.03
N GLY A 94 17.96 -23.43 -4.16
CA GLY A 94 18.53 -22.13 -4.53
C GLY A 94 17.52 -21.09 -5.02
N ARG A 95 16.21 -21.39 -4.95
CA ARG A 95 15.16 -20.43 -5.35
C ARG A 95 14.91 -19.41 -4.24
N VAL A 96 14.85 -18.14 -4.62
CA VAL A 96 14.52 -17.03 -3.72
C VAL A 96 13.01 -16.98 -3.52
N GLN A 97 12.56 -17.06 -2.27
CA GLN A 97 11.17 -16.87 -1.85
C GLN A 97 11.07 -15.67 -0.91
N PHE A 98 10.07 -14.82 -1.10
CA PHE A 98 9.93 -13.60 -0.31
C PHE A 98 8.97 -13.78 0.88
N ASN A 99 9.27 -13.11 1.98
CA ASN A 99 8.43 -13.07 3.17
C ASN A 99 7.22 -12.13 2.99
N LYS A 100 6.17 -12.63 2.34
CA LYS A 100 4.92 -11.86 2.10
C LYS A 100 4.30 -11.32 3.39
N ARG A 101 4.44 -12.04 4.51
CA ARG A 101 3.91 -11.60 5.80
C ARG A 101 4.59 -10.31 6.25
N LYS A 102 5.93 -10.31 6.28
CA LYS A 102 6.72 -9.11 6.63
C LYS A 102 6.44 -7.96 5.67
N LEU A 103 6.37 -8.22 4.37
CA LEU A 103 6.16 -7.19 3.35
C LEU A 103 4.79 -6.49 3.44
N ASN A 104 3.74 -7.22 3.83
CA ASN A 104 2.38 -6.68 3.90
C ASN A 104 2.01 -6.17 5.29
N GLU A 105 2.41 -6.87 6.36
CA GLU A 105 2.00 -6.52 7.72
C GLU A 105 2.86 -5.41 8.34
N LEU A 106 4.16 -5.31 8.01
CA LEU A 106 5.04 -4.31 8.62
C LEU A 106 4.57 -2.86 8.35
N PRO A 107 4.26 -2.45 7.09
CA PRO A 107 3.75 -1.10 6.83
C PRO A 107 2.43 -0.83 7.55
N GLN A 108 1.54 -1.83 7.63
CA GLN A 108 0.27 -1.72 8.35
C GLN A 108 0.49 -1.49 9.85
N PHE A 109 1.38 -2.25 10.49
CA PHE A 109 1.69 -2.05 11.91
C PHE A 109 2.34 -0.70 12.19
N LEU A 110 3.24 -0.24 11.32
CA LEU A 110 3.82 1.10 11.39
C LEU A 110 2.75 2.20 11.25
N GLY A 111 1.75 1.99 10.38
CA GLY A 111 0.62 2.92 10.21
C GLY A 111 -0.23 3.12 11.46
N GLN A 112 -0.24 2.15 12.39
CA GLN A 112 -0.98 2.19 13.65
C GLN A 112 -0.20 2.84 14.81
N LEU A 113 1.10 3.11 14.63
CA LEU A 113 1.93 3.75 15.64
C LEU A 113 1.73 5.27 15.65
N THR A 114 2.23 5.90 16.73
CA THR A 114 2.29 7.35 16.83
C THR A 114 3.10 7.92 15.66
N THR A 115 2.59 8.98 15.03
CA THR A 115 3.15 9.58 13.80
C THR A 115 4.64 9.94 13.89
N ASN A 116 5.07 10.47 15.04
CA ASN A 116 6.48 10.82 15.27
C ASN A 116 7.42 9.61 15.29
N LEU A 117 6.93 8.43 15.67
CA LEU A 117 7.72 7.19 15.68
C LEU A 117 7.57 6.42 14.37
N SER A 118 6.36 6.39 13.80
CA SER A 118 6.03 5.62 12.60
C SER A 118 6.79 6.10 11.37
N ILE A 119 6.80 7.42 11.11
CA ILE A 119 7.32 8.00 9.87
C ILE A 119 8.82 7.77 9.71
N PRO A 120 9.69 8.04 10.71
CA PRO A 120 11.12 7.77 10.58
C PRO A 120 11.42 6.28 10.36
N ILE A 121 10.76 5.40 11.12
CA ILE A 121 10.98 3.95 10.99
C ILE A 121 10.49 3.46 9.62
N ALA A 122 9.34 3.95 9.14
CA ALA A 122 8.83 3.59 7.82
C ALA A 122 9.73 4.11 6.70
N ALA A 123 10.32 5.31 6.85
CA ALA A 123 11.29 5.81 5.90
C ALA A 123 12.51 4.87 5.81
N ASP A 124 13.12 4.52 6.94
CA ASP A 124 14.37 3.76 6.95
C ASP A 124 14.19 2.26 6.62
N GLU A 125 13.14 1.62 7.12
CA GLU A 125 12.95 0.17 7.02
C GLU A 125 12.11 -0.26 5.82
N VAL A 126 11.20 0.62 5.36
CA VAL A 126 10.24 0.30 4.30
C VAL A 126 10.55 1.07 3.03
N PHE A 127 10.37 2.39 3.02
CA PHE A 127 10.32 3.19 1.78
C PHE A 127 11.68 3.47 1.15
N PHE A 128 12.69 3.80 1.96
CA PHE A 128 14.06 4.08 1.51
C PHE A 128 15.01 2.89 1.75
N ASN A 129 14.43 1.70 1.92
CA ASN A 129 15.16 0.45 1.95
C ASN A 129 15.05 -0.24 0.58
N TYR A 130 16.17 -0.34 -0.13
CA TYR A 130 16.20 -0.93 -1.46
C TYR A 130 15.69 -2.37 -1.48
N SER A 131 16.23 -3.21 -0.58
CA SER A 131 15.90 -4.63 -0.50
C SER A 131 14.43 -4.84 -0.20
N PHE A 132 13.86 -4.03 0.70
CA PHE A 132 12.44 -4.12 1.05
C PHE A 132 11.52 -3.71 -0.11
N MET A 133 11.76 -2.53 -0.70
CA MET A 133 10.90 -2.05 -1.78
C MET A 133 11.00 -2.91 -3.04
N ARG A 134 12.20 -3.38 -3.40
CA ARG A 134 12.36 -4.32 -4.52
C ARG A 134 11.57 -5.60 -4.28
N ALA A 135 11.72 -6.22 -3.11
CA ALA A 135 10.98 -7.43 -2.75
C ALA A 135 9.46 -7.19 -2.80
N LYS A 136 9.01 -6.01 -2.37
CA LYS A 136 7.61 -5.60 -2.39
C LYS A 136 7.08 -5.42 -3.81
N VAL A 137 7.83 -4.78 -4.70
CA VAL A 137 7.51 -4.63 -6.13
C VAL A 137 7.30 -6.00 -6.78
N VAL A 138 8.16 -6.97 -6.47
CA VAL A 138 8.07 -8.33 -7.04
C VAL A 138 6.84 -9.10 -6.50
N CYS A 139 6.42 -8.83 -5.26
CA CYS A 139 5.45 -9.68 -4.56
C CYS A 139 4.04 -9.11 -4.45
N SER A 140 3.89 -7.80 -4.56
CA SER A 140 2.66 -7.07 -4.27
C SER A 140 2.24 -6.24 -5.47
N THR A 141 0.95 -5.93 -5.57
CA THR A 141 0.45 -5.13 -6.67
C THR A 141 0.80 -3.66 -6.48
N PHE A 142 0.78 -2.89 -7.57
CA PHE A 142 0.94 -1.44 -7.52
C PHE A 142 -0.01 -0.77 -6.51
N ASN A 143 -1.26 -1.22 -6.48
CA ASN A 143 -2.28 -0.68 -5.59
C ASN A 143 -1.92 -0.93 -4.11
N ASP A 144 -1.39 -2.10 -3.78
CA ASP A 144 -0.97 -2.40 -2.40
C ASP A 144 0.17 -1.47 -1.96
N ILE A 145 1.13 -1.23 -2.85
CA ILE A 145 2.25 -0.31 -2.60
C ILE A 145 1.72 1.13 -2.41
N MET A 146 0.79 1.56 -3.26
CA MET A 146 0.21 2.89 -3.17
C MET A 146 -0.66 3.07 -1.91
N ASN A 147 -1.40 2.03 -1.50
CA ASN A 147 -2.16 2.03 -0.26
C ASN A 147 -1.25 2.22 0.97
N ASP A 148 -0.06 1.63 0.95
CA ASP A 148 0.92 1.85 2.01
C ASP A 148 1.40 3.31 2.02
N PHE A 149 1.74 3.89 0.86
CA PHE A 149 2.07 5.32 0.79
C PHE A 149 0.93 6.21 1.29
N GLN A 150 -0.31 5.93 0.89
CA GLN A 150 -1.50 6.68 1.32
C GLN A 150 -1.71 6.60 2.84
N THR A 151 -1.43 5.45 3.45
CA THR A 151 -1.54 5.27 4.91
C THR A 151 -0.68 6.30 5.66
N PHE A 152 0.56 6.54 5.23
CA PHE A 152 1.43 7.54 5.87
C PHE A 152 1.15 8.97 5.41
N LYS A 153 0.67 9.17 4.18
CA LYS A 153 0.26 10.48 3.67
C LYS A 153 -0.92 11.04 4.47
N ASN A 154 -1.92 10.20 4.74
CA ASN A 154 -3.16 10.55 5.45
C ASN A 154 -2.98 10.74 6.96
N GLN A 155 -1.83 10.35 7.52
CA GLN A 155 -1.52 10.63 8.93
C GLN A 155 -1.45 12.15 9.18
N SER A 156 -2.04 12.59 10.29
CA SER A 156 -2.15 14.02 10.60
C SER A 156 -0.77 14.65 10.77
N SER A 157 -0.58 15.82 10.15
CA SER A 157 0.66 16.59 10.29
C SER A 157 0.67 17.50 11.52
N TYR A 158 -0.39 17.47 12.32
CA TYR A 158 -0.57 18.33 13.49
C TYR A 158 0.38 17.87 14.61
N ARG A 159 1.23 18.77 15.12
CA ARG A 159 2.26 18.52 16.16
C ARG A 159 3.43 17.61 15.75
N LEU A 160 3.71 17.47 14.45
CA LEU A 160 4.94 16.83 13.99
C LEU A 160 6.17 17.70 14.26
N SER A 161 7.31 17.08 14.56
CA SER A 161 8.59 17.79 14.57
C SER A 161 8.97 18.23 13.13
N PRO A 162 9.73 19.32 12.96
CA PRO A 162 10.16 19.78 11.63
C PRO A 162 10.98 18.72 10.87
N GLU A 163 11.71 17.88 11.60
CA GLU A 163 12.46 16.74 11.03
C GLU A 163 11.51 15.71 10.41
N VAL A 164 10.48 15.27 11.15
CA VAL A 164 9.51 14.29 10.66
C VAL A 164 8.71 14.83 9.46
N ILE A 165 8.44 16.14 9.43
CA ILE A 165 7.81 16.78 8.27
C ILE A 165 8.72 16.71 7.04
N ALA A 166 10.03 16.90 7.20
CA ALA A 166 10.97 16.78 6.09
C ALA A 166 11.02 15.35 5.53
N ILE A 167 11.01 14.35 6.41
CA ILE A 167 10.95 12.93 6.04
C ILE A 167 9.64 12.61 5.31
N LYS A 168 8.51 13.09 5.83
CA LYS A 168 7.19 12.90 5.18
C LYS A 168 7.17 13.46 3.75
N LYS A 169 7.78 14.63 3.53
CA LYS A 169 7.93 15.20 2.17
C LYS A 169 8.79 14.32 1.26
N GLU A 170 9.83 13.67 1.77
CA GLU A 170 10.61 12.71 0.98
C GLU A 170 9.78 11.48 0.60
N ILE A 171 8.97 10.95 1.53
CA ILE A 171 8.02 9.86 1.25
C ILE A 171 7.00 10.29 0.20
N ASP A 172 6.47 11.52 0.27
CA ASP A 172 5.55 12.06 -0.73
C ASP A 172 6.20 12.14 -2.12
N ILE A 173 7.47 12.58 -2.21
CA ILE A 173 8.22 12.59 -3.48
C ILE A 173 8.36 11.17 -4.03
N LEU A 174 8.69 10.20 -3.18
CA LEU A 174 8.80 8.81 -3.60
C LEU A 174 7.44 8.24 -4.06
N SER A 175 6.35 8.58 -3.38
CA SER A 175 4.99 8.20 -3.79
C SER A 175 4.64 8.75 -5.18
N MET A 176 4.95 10.02 -5.44
CA MET A 176 4.74 10.65 -6.76
C MET A 176 5.60 9.99 -7.85
N LEU A 177 6.82 9.59 -7.50
CA LEU A 177 7.66 8.81 -8.42
C LEU A 177 7.00 7.47 -8.77
N TYR A 178 6.50 6.73 -7.79
CA TYR A 178 5.79 5.47 -8.03
C TYR A 178 4.53 5.65 -8.88
N LEU A 179 3.81 6.76 -8.77
CA LEU A 179 2.70 7.09 -9.67
C LEU A 179 3.12 7.21 -11.15
N ILE A 180 4.39 7.53 -11.42
CA ILE A 180 4.93 7.69 -12.78
C ILE A 180 5.50 6.37 -13.29
N VAL A 181 6.30 5.66 -12.48
CA VAL A 181 7.05 4.47 -12.93
C VAL A 181 6.44 3.14 -12.50
N GLY A 182 5.43 3.17 -11.64
CA GLY A 182 4.90 1.97 -10.98
C GLY A 182 4.36 0.92 -11.95
N ALA A 183 3.72 1.35 -13.06
CA ALA A 183 3.24 0.42 -14.09
C ALA A 183 4.40 -0.31 -14.79
N GLN A 184 5.46 0.41 -15.15
CA GLN A 184 6.65 -0.14 -15.82
C GLN A 184 7.43 -1.09 -14.90
N ILE A 185 7.58 -0.70 -13.64
CA ILE A 185 8.33 -1.46 -12.62
C ILE A 185 7.60 -2.76 -12.25
N GLN A 186 6.26 -2.79 -12.29
CA GLN A 186 5.49 -4.01 -12.06
C GLN A 186 5.66 -5.03 -13.20
N GLU A 187 5.73 -4.56 -14.45
CA GLU A 187 5.97 -5.41 -15.61
C GLU A 187 7.43 -5.90 -15.66
N TYR A 188 8.37 -5.01 -15.34
CA TYR A 188 9.82 -5.31 -15.33
C TYR A 188 10.46 -4.95 -13.98
N PRO A 189 10.34 -5.82 -12.95
CA PRO A 189 10.89 -5.55 -11.62
C PRO A 189 12.40 -5.34 -11.57
N GLU A 190 13.14 -5.93 -12.52
CA GLU A 190 14.60 -5.76 -12.60
C GLU A 190 15.01 -4.33 -13.00
N ASN A 191 14.12 -3.57 -13.63
CA ASN A 191 14.36 -2.16 -13.97
C ASN A 191 14.14 -1.21 -12.78
N TYR A 192 13.69 -1.74 -11.64
CA TYR A 192 13.47 -0.95 -10.42
C TYR A 192 14.66 -0.02 -10.08
N PRO A 193 15.92 -0.49 -10.08
CA PRO A 193 17.03 0.38 -9.69
C PRO A 193 17.27 1.51 -10.68
N PHE A 194 17.15 1.19 -11.97
CA PHE A 194 17.35 2.15 -13.05
C PHE A 194 16.30 3.27 -12.99
N GLU A 195 15.00 2.93 -12.99
CA GLU A 195 13.91 3.92 -13.01
C GLU A 195 13.92 4.86 -11.81
N ILE A 196 14.29 4.34 -10.63
CA ILE A 196 14.35 5.13 -9.41
C ILE A 196 15.58 6.05 -9.39
N SER A 197 16.78 5.52 -9.68
CA SER A 197 18.02 6.31 -9.67
C SER A 197 17.98 7.45 -10.68
N VAL A 198 17.53 7.16 -11.91
CA VAL A 198 17.45 8.12 -13.01
C VAL A 198 16.67 9.38 -12.65
N ARG A 199 15.61 9.24 -11.86
CA ARG A 199 14.67 10.32 -11.52
C ARG A 199 14.97 11.01 -10.20
N LEU A 200 15.57 10.28 -9.25
CA LEU A 200 15.92 10.82 -7.94
C LEU A 200 17.31 11.45 -7.87
N LEU A 201 18.17 11.25 -8.88
CA LEU A 201 19.56 11.73 -8.84
C LEU A 201 19.66 13.25 -8.63
N ALA A 202 18.69 14.03 -9.13
CA ALA A 202 18.64 15.48 -8.91
C ALA A 202 18.47 15.88 -7.43
N LEU A 203 17.98 14.97 -6.58
CA LEU A 203 17.77 15.19 -5.14
C LEU A 203 18.91 14.62 -4.28
N PHE A 204 19.94 14.05 -4.93
CA PHE A 204 21.12 13.54 -4.28
C PHE A 204 21.83 14.67 -3.49
N SER A 205 22.25 14.38 -2.26
CA SER A 205 22.81 15.34 -1.27
C SER A 205 21.85 16.40 -0.72
N ILE A 206 20.68 16.64 -1.35
CA ILE A 206 19.65 17.56 -0.84
C ILE A 206 18.77 16.86 0.19
N LYS A 207 18.42 15.60 -0.08
CA LYS A 207 17.48 14.79 0.69
C LYS A 207 18.19 13.57 1.29
N PRO A 208 18.35 13.47 2.63
CA PRO A 208 19.16 12.41 3.25
C PRO A 208 18.68 10.99 2.96
N HIS A 209 17.37 10.69 3.05
CA HIS A 209 16.89 9.33 2.83
C HIS A 209 16.93 8.95 1.35
N VAL A 210 16.61 9.89 0.46
CA VAL A 210 16.81 9.70 -0.99
C VAL A 210 18.29 9.41 -1.30
N THR A 211 19.20 10.17 -0.69
CA THR A 211 20.65 9.97 -0.87
C THR A 211 21.07 8.58 -0.38
N ASN A 212 20.55 8.14 0.76
CA ASN A 212 20.80 6.80 1.28
C ASN A 212 20.25 5.70 0.36
N LEU A 213 19.05 5.90 -0.20
CA LEU A 213 18.46 4.97 -1.16
C LEU A 213 19.30 4.88 -2.44
N ILE A 214 19.77 6.00 -2.99
CA ILE A 214 20.65 6.01 -4.18
C ILE A 214 21.96 5.26 -3.90
N LYS A 215 22.57 5.45 -2.73
CA LYS A 215 23.77 4.68 -2.36
C LYS A 215 23.49 3.17 -2.28
N GLN A 216 22.37 2.78 -1.67
CA GLN A 216 21.95 1.37 -1.62
C GLN A 216 21.70 0.82 -3.03
N LEU A 217 21.11 1.63 -3.92
CA LEU A 217 20.89 1.28 -5.31
C LEU A 217 22.23 1.03 -6.01
N ASP A 218 23.21 1.92 -5.89
CA ASP A 218 24.52 1.72 -6.51
C ASP A 218 25.25 0.46 -6.02
N GLU A 219 25.15 0.15 -4.72
CA GLU A 219 25.82 -1.01 -4.11
C GLU A 219 25.10 -2.34 -4.39
N GLN A 220 23.76 -2.36 -4.35
CA GLN A 220 22.96 -3.58 -4.36
C GLN A 220 22.34 -3.88 -5.73
N SER A 221 22.18 -2.88 -6.60
CA SER A 221 21.53 -3.05 -7.90
C SER A 221 22.25 -4.02 -8.81
N VAL A 222 23.58 -4.14 -8.73
CA VAL A 222 24.40 -5.01 -9.60
C VAL A 222 23.93 -6.47 -9.57
N ARG A 223 23.25 -6.91 -8.52
CA ARG A 223 22.66 -8.26 -8.40
C ARG A 223 21.45 -8.50 -9.32
N HIS A 224 20.85 -7.42 -9.82
CA HIS A 224 19.51 -7.39 -10.41
C HIS A 224 19.50 -6.63 -11.73
N CYS A 225 20.22 -5.51 -11.80
CA CYS A 225 20.39 -4.67 -12.97
C CYS A 225 21.85 -4.23 -13.08
N SER A 226 22.48 -4.46 -14.22
CA SER A 226 23.86 -4.05 -14.49
C SER A 226 23.97 -2.60 -14.96
N LEU A 227 22.86 -1.89 -15.13
CA LEU A 227 22.84 -0.52 -15.62
C LEU A 227 23.04 0.46 -14.47
N VAL A 228 24.16 1.18 -14.51
CA VAL A 228 24.46 2.29 -13.60
C VAL A 228 24.20 3.58 -14.34
N VAL A 229 23.46 4.49 -13.72
CA VAL A 229 23.05 5.74 -14.35
C VAL A 229 23.82 6.92 -13.75
N PRO A 230 24.73 7.55 -14.52
CA PRO A 230 25.57 8.62 -14.01
C PRO A 230 24.88 10.00 -13.97
N TYR A 231 23.74 10.17 -14.65
CA TYR A 231 23.05 11.46 -14.79
C TYR A 231 21.54 11.33 -14.64
N CYS A 232 20.89 12.43 -14.23
CA CYS A 232 19.44 12.51 -14.27
C CYS A 232 18.99 12.41 -15.73
N GLN A 233 18.22 11.37 -16.05
CA GLN A 233 17.65 11.13 -17.38
C GLN A 233 16.12 11.09 -17.22
N LEU A 234 15.33 11.19 -18.29
CA LEU A 234 13.86 11.13 -18.23
C LEU A 234 13.13 12.30 -17.53
N GLN A 235 13.76 13.47 -17.42
CA GLN A 235 13.03 14.71 -17.15
C GLN A 235 12.40 15.20 -18.47
N PRO A 236 11.06 15.18 -18.61
CA PRO A 236 10.43 15.65 -19.84
C PRO A 236 10.76 17.14 -20.07
N PRO A 237 11.08 17.56 -21.30
CA PRO A 237 11.24 18.98 -21.61
C PRO A 237 9.88 19.67 -21.50
N GLY A 238 9.74 20.65 -20.60
CA GLY A 238 8.51 21.40 -20.39
C GLY A 238 7.86 21.09 -19.04
N SER A 239 6.76 20.33 -19.03
CA SER A 239 6.02 19.95 -17.82
C SER A 239 6.28 18.49 -17.41
N GLY A 240 6.23 18.24 -16.10
CA GLY A 240 6.43 16.91 -15.53
C GLY A 240 5.25 15.98 -15.81
N LEU A 241 5.54 14.73 -16.17
CA LEU A 241 4.57 13.65 -16.15
C LEU A 241 4.09 13.44 -14.70
N ILE A 242 2.77 13.54 -14.46
CA ILE A 242 2.19 13.47 -13.11
C ILE A 242 1.77 12.03 -12.77
N PHE A 243 1.21 11.31 -13.74
CA PHE A 243 0.66 9.97 -13.54
C PHE A 243 0.76 9.16 -14.83
N SER A 244 1.10 7.86 -14.71
CA SER A 244 1.12 6.92 -15.82
C SER A 244 0.45 5.62 -15.43
N MET A 245 -0.31 5.03 -16.35
CA MET A 245 -1.09 3.84 -16.08
C MET A 245 -1.25 2.99 -17.34
N ASN A 246 -0.98 1.69 -17.20
CA ASN A 246 -1.14 0.70 -18.26
C ASN A 246 -2.30 -0.24 -17.87
N ARG A 247 -3.45 -0.09 -18.52
CA ARG A 247 -4.65 -0.94 -18.28
C ARG A 247 -5.19 -1.61 -19.55
N HIS A 248 -4.79 -1.12 -20.72
CA HIS A 248 -5.14 -1.71 -21.99
C HIS A 248 -3.95 -2.46 -22.55
N THR A 249 -4.20 -3.64 -23.13
CA THR A 249 -3.19 -4.40 -23.89
C THR A 249 -3.13 -3.95 -25.34
N THR A 250 -4.23 -3.37 -25.83
CA THR A 250 -4.40 -2.83 -27.18
C THR A 250 -4.39 -1.29 -27.15
N PRO A 251 -4.14 -0.62 -28.29
CA PRO A 251 -4.19 0.83 -28.35
C PRO A 251 -5.54 1.38 -27.89
N ILE A 252 -5.50 2.43 -27.06
CA ILE A 252 -6.71 3.12 -26.61
C ILE A 252 -7.32 3.83 -27.82
N ILE A 253 -8.61 3.56 -28.05
CA ILE A 253 -9.38 4.12 -29.18
C ILE A 253 -9.96 5.46 -28.76
N ASP A 254 -10.55 5.51 -27.56
CA ASP A 254 -11.17 6.71 -27.02
C ASP A 254 -11.00 6.79 -25.50
N MET A 255 -11.03 8.01 -24.96
CA MET A 255 -11.01 8.27 -23.53
C MET A 255 -11.84 9.50 -23.21
N ASP A 256 -12.60 9.44 -22.13
CA ASP A 256 -13.39 10.57 -21.65
C ASP A 256 -13.44 10.62 -20.13
N PHE A 257 -13.66 11.82 -19.60
CA PHE A 257 -13.82 12.05 -18.17
C PHE A 257 -15.29 12.29 -17.84
N THR A 258 -15.69 11.91 -16.63
CA THR A 258 -16.94 12.40 -16.07
C THR A 258 -16.88 13.91 -15.83
N ASP A 259 -18.05 14.56 -15.75
CA ASP A 259 -18.15 16.02 -15.55
C ASP A 259 -17.39 16.53 -14.31
N ASP A 260 -17.30 15.69 -13.27
CA ASP A 260 -16.57 15.98 -12.03
C ASP A 260 -15.05 15.72 -12.14
N GLN A 261 -14.57 15.17 -13.27
CA GLN A 261 -13.18 14.76 -13.54
C GLN A 261 -12.63 13.72 -12.55
N MET A 262 -13.51 13.05 -11.82
CA MET A 262 -13.15 12.08 -10.79
C MET A 262 -12.98 10.68 -11.38
N VAL A 263 -13.65 10.40 -12.49
CA VAL A 263 -13.65 9.11 -13.15
C VAL A 263 -13.19 9.27 -14.59
N LEU A 264 -12.22 8.43 -14.96
CA LEU A 264 -11.76 8.28 -16.33
C LEU A 264 -12.37 7.02 -16.93
N ILE A 265 -12.98 7.14 -18.09
CA ILE A 265 -13.47 6.04 -18.91
C ILE A 265 -12.55 5.92 -20.11
N SER A 266 -12.09 4.70 -20.38
CA SER A 266 -11.19 4.43 -21.51
C SER A 266 -11.66 3.20 -22.28
N LEU A 267 -11.63 3.29 -23.60
CA LEU A 267 -12.17 2.31 -24.53
C LEU A 267 -11.06 1.74 -25.43
N SER A 268 -10.97 0.42 -25.49
CA SER A 268 -10.14 -0.33 -26.44
C SER A 268 -10.83 -1.65 -26.79
N ASP A 269 -10.18 -2.81 -26.58
CA ASP A 269 -10.80 -4.15 -26.57
C ASP A 269 -11.76 -4.37 -25.38
N ARG A 270 -11.69 -3.47 -24.42
CA ARG A 270 -12.46 -3.46 -23.18
C ARG A 270 -12.79 -2.03 -22.77
N ILE A 271 -13.81 -1.88 -21.94
CA ILE A 271 -14.12 -0.61 -21.27
C ILE A 271 -13.53 -0.69 -19.86
N VAL A 272 -12.62 0.24 -19.56
CA VAL A 272 -12.04 0.38 -18.23
C VAL A 272 -12.49 1.71 -17.63
N VAL A 273 -13.18 1.63 -16.50
CA VAL A 273 -13.59 2.79 -15.69
C VAL A 273 -12.69 2.88 -14.47
N ILE A 274 -12.11 4.06 -14.27
CA ILE A 274 -11.00 4.26 -13.34
C ILE A 274 -11.33 5.46 -12.46
N ASP A 275 -11.31 5.23 -11.15
CA ASP A 275 -11.38 6.29 -10.15
C ASP A 275 -10.00 6.96 -10.07
N MET A 276 -9.94 8.25 -10.40
CA MET A 276 -8.72 9.05 -10.44
C MET A 276 -8.21 9.43 -9.05
N GLN A 277 -9.07 9.46 -8.02
CA GLN A 277 -8.64 9.72 -6.65
C GLN A 277 -8.00 8.48 -6.02
N ALA A 278 -8.66 7.34 -6.17
CA ALA A 278 -8.16 6.07 -5.64
C ALA A 278 -7.12 5.41 -6.56
N THR A 279 -6.97 5.91 -7.80
CA THR A 279 -6.15 5.29 -8.87
C THR A 279 -6.50 3.82 -9.11
N LYS A 280 -7.78 3.47 -8.91
CA LYS A 280 -8.27 2.09 -8.90
C LYS A 280 -9.27 1.89 -10.04
N THR A 281 -9.13 0.76 -10.73
CA THR A 281 -10.14 0.29 -11.67
C THR A 281 -11.41 -0.09 -10.91
N VAL A 282 -12.50 0.60 -11.21
CA VAL A 282 -13.83 0.34 -10.64
C VAL A 282 -14.55 -0.71 -11.48
N LEU A 283 -14.42 -0.62 -12.79
CA LEU A 283 -15.11 -1.47 -13.74
C LEU A 283 -14.16 -1.86 -14.87
N ASP A 284 -14.19 -3.14 -15.23
CA ASP A 284 -13.45 -3.71 -16.36
C ASP A 284 -14.41 -4.63 -17.11
N ILE A 285 -14.85 -4.20 -18.30
CA ILE A 285 -15.81 -4.91 -19.14
C ILE A 285 -15.10 -5.30 -20.43
N ASN A 286 -14.90 -6.60 -20.62
CA ASN A 286 -14.45 -7.13 -21.90
C ASN A 286 -15.55 -6.95 -22.95
N LEU A 287 -15.23 -6.29 -24.05
CA LEU A 287 -16.15 -6.17 -25.16
C LEU A 287 -16.08 -7.43 -26.03
N PRO A 288 -17.18 -7.85 -26.66
CA PRO A 288 -17.12 -8.89 -27.66
C PRO A 288 -16.20 -8.44 -28.81
N THR A 289 -15.44 -9.39 -29.37
CA THR A 289 -14.64 -9.16 -30.57
C THR A 289 -15.58 -8.81 -31.72
N LEU A 290 -15.71 -7.53 -31.99
CA LEU A 290 -16.42 -7.00 -33.15
C LEU A 290 -15.36 -6.71 -34.21
N ASP A 291 -15.52 -7.28 -35.41
CA ASP A 291 -14.62 -7.06 -36.55
C ASP A 291 -14.76 -5.63 -37.16
N GLU A 292 -15.39 -4.71 -36.43
CA GLU A 292 -15.65 -3.33 -36.85
C GLU A 292 -14.99 -2.33 -35.89
N PRO A 293 -14.48 -1.20 -36.41
CA PRO A 293 -13.87 -0.17 -35.57
C PRO A 293 -14.91 0.45 -34.63
N TYR A 294 -14.65 0.41 -33.32
CA TYR A 294 -15.53 0.98 -32.31
C TYR A 294 -15.88 2.44 -32.63
N LEU A 295 -17.17 2.73 -32.75
CA LEU A 295 -17.68 4.10 -32.75
C LEU A 295 -17.47 4.72 -31.35
N ASN A 296 -16.97 5.96 -31.37
CA ASN A 296 -16.60 6.85 -30.27
C ASN A 296 -17.42 6.70 -28.97
N SER A 297 -16.76 6.86 -27.81
CA SER A 297 -17.35 6.75 -26.47
C SER A 297 -18.29 7.89 -26.08
N SER A 298 -18.62 8.80 -26.99
CA SER A 298 -19.53 9.94 -26.77
C SER A 298 -21.01 9.57 -26.65
N THR A 299 -21.36 8.29 -26.49
CA THR A 299 -22.74 7.80 -26.38
C THR A 299 -23.01 6.99 -25.10
N LEU A 300 -22.28 7.26 -24.01
CA LEU A 300 -22.71 6.76 -22.70
C LEU A 300 -23.82 7.67 -22.15
N PRO A 301 -25.06 7.16 -22.00
CA PRO A 301 -26.14 7.94 -21.39
C PRO A 301 -25.83 8.21 -19.92
N ASP A 302 -26.29 9.36 -19.41
CA ASP A 302 -26.14 9.79 -18.01
C ASP A 302 -26.44 8.63 -17.03
N ILE A 303 -25.37 8.08 -16.43
CA ILE A 303 -25.44 6.95 -15.48
C ILE A 303 -26.23 7.30 -14.20
N TYR A 304 -26.60 8.56 -14.01
CA TYR A 304 -27.43 9.03 -12.89
C TYR A 304 -28.89 8.56 -12.93
N GLN A 305 -29.42 8.03 -14.04
CA GLN A 305 -30.84 7.64 -14.14
C GLN A 305 -31.16 6.21 -13.64
N PHE A 306 -30.17 5.37 -13.34
CA PHE A 306 -30.43 3.98 -12.92
C PHE A 306 -30.73 3.79 -11.42
N TYR A 307 -30.68 4.85 -10.61
CA TYR A 307 -31.09 4.84 -9.21
C TYR A 307 -32.13 5.93 -8.94
N GLY A 308 -33.37 5.70 -9.34
CA GLY A 308 -34.52 6.45 -8.80
C GLY A 308 -35.57 6.83 -9.82
N SER A 309 -36.40 5.88 -10.24
CA SER A 309 -37.76 6.17 -10.73
C SER A 309 -38.66 4.93 -10.77
N ASP A 310 -38.58 4.06 -9.75
CA ASP A 310 -39.71 3.20 -9.40
C ASP A 310 -40.50 3.91 -8.29
N GLU A 311 -41.33 4.89 -8.67
CA GLU A 311 -42.51 5.40 -7.96
C GLU A 311 -42.90 6.78 -8.50
N ALA A 312 -43.66 6.81 -9.61
CA ALA A 312 -44.66 7.86 -9.90
C ALA A 312 -45.48 7.54 -11.16
N GLU A 313 -46.02 6.33 -11.28
CA GLU A 313 -47.24 6.11 -12.06
C GLU A 313 -48.42 6.05 -11.11
N LYS A 314 -49.06 7.19 -10.89
CA LYS A 314 -50.51 7.30 -10.67
C LYS A 314 -50.94 8.76 -10.67
N ASP A 315 -52.14 8.94 -11.19
CA ASP A 315 -52.97 10.14 -11.19
C ASP A 315 -52.65 11.18 -12.28
N THR A 316 -53.31 11.03 -13.42
CA THR A 316 -54.21 12.07 -13.94
C THR A 316 -55.12 11.47 -15.02
N SER A 317 -56.26 10.96 -14.57
CA SER A 317 -57.44 10.77 -15.42
C SER A 317 -58.16 12.10 -15.59
N SER A 318 -58.39 12.47 -16.84
CA SER A 318 -59.56 13.19 -17.37
C SER A 318 -60.02 14.47 -16.65
N ASN A 319 -59.86 15.61 -17.33
CA ASN A 319 -61.00 16.50 -17.58
C ASN A 319 -60.75 17.40 -18.80
N ASP A 320 -61.49 17.10 -19.86
CA ASP A 320 -61.83 18.04 -20.92
C ASP A 320 -62.54 19.25 -20.30
N ASN A 321 -62.16 20.47 -20.71
CA ASN A 321 -63.06 21.37 -21.43
C ASN A 321 -62.49 22.80 -21.53
N ASN A 322 -62.43 23.25 -22.78
CA ASN A 322 -62.89 24.56 -23.26
C ASN A 322 -62.10 25.85 -22.99
N ASN A 323 -61.94 26.55 -24.13
CA ASN A 323 -61.96 27.99 -24.35
C ASN A 323 -60.63 28.75 -24.45
N GLU A 324 -60.24 28.99 -25.71
CA GLU A 324 -60.31 30.30 -26.38
C GLU A 324 -59.87 31.58 -25.65
N TYR A 325 -58.94 32.27 -26.33
CA TYR A 325 -58.67 33.72 -26.34
C TYR A 325 -58.28 34.44 -25.04
N LYS A 326 -56.99 34.78 -24.91
CA LYS A 326 -56.46 36.14 -25.14
C LYS A 326 -54.94 36.20 -25.05
#